data_AF-F2QY16-F1
#
_entry.id   AF-F2QY16-F1
#
_cell.length_a   1.000
_cell.length_b   1.000
_cell.length_c   1.000
_cell.angle_alpha   90.00
_cell.angle_beta   90.00
_cell.angle_gamma   90.00
#
_symmetry.space_group_name_H-M   'P 1'
#
loop_
_entity.id
_entity.type
_entity.pdbx_description
1 polymer ?
#
loop_
_entity_poly.entity_id
_entity_poly.type
_entity_poly.pdbx_seq_one_letter_code
_entity_poly.pdbx_strand_id
1 'polypeptide(L)'
;MYLRNFRYVGLLQRSRHVLIPLIVGKAPLALLPCTSRGSIRAYSEKKLVNISGPETPKKNIWAKVKHEAQHYWDGTKLLGMEIRISSKLLLKMATGYELTRREFKQLTRTTSDIMRLFPFAMFIIVPFAELLLPVALKIFPNLLPSTYESKLDKAKKAKLLRKTRTKVSEVLRNAKSSIKLPSNVTEEEKTLFKEFYQAVKSGSNEQISREQLIRVARMFKDDLVLDNLSRPLLVAISKYINLKPFGTDQILRYRIRHKMLNIKKDDRVISYEGVDSLTAQELQVACASRGFKVHTVPSEELRNSLSLWLKMRLEDKIPSTLLILACAYDYGNVATTNENLYENLQAILGSLPEEIYHVTELDVDDDTVTHKQRLNVLKEQEHLIKSEVNQEKDHIVLVRDGLSLDDADESTDQQLKKDDKT
;
A
#
# COMPACT_ATOMS: atom_id res chain seq x y z
N MET A 1 -28.13 -44.66 26.73
CA MET A 1 -27.79 -45.16 28.09
C MET A 1 -27.01 -46.47 27.89
N TYR A 2 -25.81 -46.58 28.49
CA TYR A 2 -24.93 -47.77 28.61
C TYR A 2 -24.31 -48.35 27.30
N LEU A 3 -23.02 -48.07 27.01
CA LEU A 3 -21.78 -48.71 27.49
C LEU A 3 -21.48 -50.04 26.76
N ARG A 4 -20.31 -50.19 26.11
CA ARG A 4 -19.07 -50.74 26.72
C ARG A 4 -17.98 -51.08 25.67
N ASN A 5 -16.79 -50.52 25.90
CA ASN A 5 -15.41 -51.00 25.66
C ASN A 5 -15.14 -52.27 24.82
N PHE A 6 -14.14 -52.17 23.93
CA PHE A 6 -13.11 -53.20 23.78
C PHE A 6 -11.72 -52.56 23.64
N ARG A 7 -10.78 -53.06 24.45
CA ARG A 7 -9.36 -52.69 24.52
C ARG A 7 -8.61 -54.01 24.70
N TYR A 8 -7.68 -54.34 23.80
CA TYR A 8 -6.58 -55.31 23.98
C TYR A 8 -5.43 -54.83 23.06
N VAL A 9 -4.32 -54.30 23.58
CA VAL A 9 -3.09 -54.97 24.09
C VAL A 9 -2.37 -55.70 22.96
N GLY A 10 -1.25 -55.17 22.44
CA GLY A 10 0.14 -55.48 22.88
C GLY A 10 0.72 -56.55 21.94
N LEU A 11 1.98 -56.63 21.51
CA LEU A 11 3.27 -56.24 22.07
C LEU A 11 4.37 -56.68 21.06
N LEU A 12 5.58 -56.11 21.17
CA LEU A 12 6.92 -56.62 20.74
C LEU A 12 7.36 -56.42 19.27
N GLN A 13 8.64 -56.18 18.90
CA GLN A 13 9.90 -55.63 19.46
C GLN A 13 11.06 -56.02 18.50
N ARG A 14 12.09 -55.15 18.37
CA ARG A 14 13.48 -55.38 17.83
C ARG A 14 13.65 -55.59 16.30
N SER A 15 14.75 -55.25 15.60
CA SER A 15 16.12 -54.71 15.83
C SER A 15 16.67 -54.30 14.43
N ARG A 16 17.27 -53.12 14.19
CA ARG A 16 18.72 -52.75 14.18
C ARG A 16 19.67 -53.44 13.16
N HIS A 17 20.38 -52.58 12.40
CA HIS A 17 21.72 -52.67 11.75
C HIS A 17 21.90 -53.35 10.37
N VAL A 18 22.41 -52.57 9.39
CA VAL A 18 23.36 -53.03 8.35
C VAL A 18 24.38 -51.92 8.05
N LEU A 19 25.65 -52.31 7.96
CA LEU A 19 26.86 -51.51 7.76
C LEU A 19 27.38 -51.63 6.31
N ILE A 20 28.23 -50.67 5.94
CA ILE A 20 29.02 -50.38 4.73
C ILE A 20 29.74 -51.59 4.08
N PRO A 21 30.14 -51.49 2.79
CA PRO A 21 31.55 -51.74 2.48
C PRO A 21 32.23 -50.66 1.62
N LEU A 22 33.53 -50.51 1.87
CA LEU A 22 34.49 -49.56 1.32
C LEU A 22 35.47 -50.36 0.44
N ILE A 23 35.74 -49.93 -0.80
CA ILE A 23 36.74 -50.55 -1.69
C ILE A 23 37.87 -49.55 -1.96
N VAL A 24 39.10 -50.05 -1.82
CA VAL A 24 40.40 -49.37 -1.92
C VAL A 24 41.04 -49.66 -3.29
N GLY A 25 41.71 -48.67 -3.90
CA GLY A 25 42.60 -48.85 -5.06
C GLY A 25 43.66 -47.74 -5.17
N LYS A 26 44.93 -48.13 -5.34
CA LYS A 26 46.20 -47.38 -5.16
C LYS A 26 46.79 -46.76 -6.46
N ALA A 27 47.22 -45.49 -6.39
CA ALA A 27 48.53 -44.87 -6.79
C ALA A 27 48.99 -44.77 -8.29
N PRO A 28 50.09 -44.04 -8.66
CA PRO A 28 50.53 -42.65 -8.36
C PRO A 28 51.20 -41.89 -9.58
N LEU A 29 51.89 -40.75 -9.30
CA LEU A 29 52.85 -39.91 -10.12
C LEU A 29 52.25 -38.71 -10.88
N ALA A 30 52.80 -37.47 -10.86
CA ALA A 30 53.93 -36.83 -10.19
C ALA A 30 53.84 -35.28 -10.32
N LEU A 31 54.22 -34.56 -9.24
CA LEU A 31 55.15 -33.39 -9.12
C LEU A 31 55.06 -32.24 -10.16
N LEU A 32 55.09 -30.93 -9.88
CA LEU A 32 55.44 -30.00 -8.77
C LEU A 32 55.29 -28.53 -9.33
N PRO A 33 55.62 -27.39 -8.65
CA PRO A 33 55.84 -27.08 -7.22
C PRO A 33 55.23 -25.74 -6.68
N CYS A 34 55.33 -25.58 -5.34
CA CYS A 34 55.60 -24.35 -4.54
C CYS A 34 54.55 -23.20 -4.51
N THR A 35 54.21 -22.54 -3.40
CA THR A 35 54.67 -22.37 -2.00
C THR A 35 53.45 -21.86 -1.18
N SER A 36 53.18 -22.23 0.07
CA SER A 36 53.69 -21.57 1.29
C SER A 36 52.75 -21.92 2.47
N ARG A 37 53.31 -22.14 3.65
CA ARG A 37 52.67 -22.60 4.91
C ARG A 37 51.74 -21.56 5.56
N GLY A 38 50.68 -22.02 6.21
CA GLY A 38 49.95 -21.23 7.21
C GLY A 38 48.80 -21.95 7.93
N SER A 39 49.14 -22.66 9.02
CA SER A 39 48.33 -23.03 10.20
C SER A 39 46.78 -22.90 10.13
N ILE A 40 46.08 -24.04 10.09
CA ILE A 40 44.67 -24.12 10.50
C ILE A 40 44.65 -24.16 12.03
N ARG A 41 44.38 -23.02 12.67
CA ARG A 41 44.01 -22.94 14.09
C ARG A 41 42.55 -23.38 14.24
N ALA A 42 42.34 -24.45 15.00
CA ALA A 42 41.06 -24.80 15.58
C ALA A 42 40.47 -23.57 16.30
N TYR A 43 39.31 -23.12 15.83
CA TYR A 43 38.56 -22.07 16.51
C TYR A 43 37.92 -22.68 17.76
N SER A 44 38.59 -22.47 18.88
CA SER A 44 38.06 -22.65 20.23
C SER A 44 36.75 -21.87 20.39
N GLU A 45 35.73 -22.54 20.92
CA GLU A 45 34.45 -21.96 21.36
C GLU A 45 34.70 -20.76 22.28
N LYS A 46 34.64 -19.56 21.70
CA LYS A 46 34.55 -18.32 22.48
C LYS A 46 33.15 -18.22 23.06
N LYS A 47 33.09 -18.56 24.36
CA LYS A 47 32.18 -18.05 25.39
C LYS A 47 31.34 -16.86 24.90
N LEU A 48 30.04 -17.07 24.76
CA LEU A 48 29.04 -16.03 24.48
C LEU A 48 29.17 -14.93 25.54
N VAL A 49 29.80 -13.82 25.17
CA VAL A 49 29.75 -12.59 25.94
C VAL A 49 28.35 -12.02 25.71
N ASN A 50 27.53 -12.05 26.76
CA ASN A 50 26.30 -11.29 26.84
C ASN A 50 26.63 -9.82 26.56
N ILE A 51 26.29 -9.33 25.36
CA ILE A 51 26.22 -7.90 25.11
C ILE A 51 24.87 -7.45 25.66
N SER A 52 24.81 -7.28 26.99
CA SER A 52 23.85 -6.35 27.58
C SER A 52 24.21 -4.99 27.00
N GLY A 53 23.37 -4.48 26.10
CA GLY A 53 23.43 -3.08 25.68
C GLY A 53 23.44 -2.17 26.91
N PRO A 54 24.01 -0.96 26.82
CA PRO A 54 24.11 -0.07 27.99
C PRO A 54 22.73 0.12 28.59
N GLU A 55 22.53 -0.38 29.82
CA GLU A 55 21.32 -0.11 30.58
C GLU A 55 21.27 1.41 30.76
N THR A 56 20.37 2.06 30.00
CA THR A 56 20.11 3.48 30.19
C THR A 56 19.72 3.66 31.66
N PRO A 57 20.42 4.50 32.43
CA PRO A 57 20.12 4.67 33.85
C PRO A 57 18.64 5.02 33.97
N LYS A 58 17.91 4.31 34.84
CA LYS A 58 16.49 4.58 35.12
C LYS A 58 16.40 6.06 35.51
N LYS A 59 16.02 6.90 34.55
CA LYS A 59 15.95 8.35 34.75
C LYS A 59 15.08 8.61 35.99
N ASN A 60 15.62 9.38 36.93
CA ASN A 60 14.91 9.83 38.12
C ASN A 60 13.53 10.38 37.70
N ILE A 61 12.47 10.14 38.47
CA ILE A 61 11.09 10.51 38.10
C ILE A 61 11.03 12.00 37.74
N TRP A 62 11.75 12.84 38.48
CA TRP A 62 11.92 14.27 38.20
C TRP A 62 12.58 14.56 36.84
N ALA A 63 13.58 13.79 36.44
CA ALA A 63 14.24 13.93 35.15
C ALA A 63 13.33 13.53 33.98
N LYS A 64 12.41 12.57 34.19
CA LYS A 64 11.37 12.24 33.21
C LYS A 64 10.34 13.36 33.09
N VAL A 65 9.82 13.85 34.21
CA VAL A 65 8.85 14.96 34.25
C VAL A 65 9.43 16.22 33.60
N LYS A 66 10.67 16.61 33.93
CA LYS A 66 11.34 17.77 33.30
C LYS A 66 11.48 17.59 31.78
N HIS A 67 11.87 16.40 31.34
CA HIS A 67 12.02 16.10 29.91
C HIS A 67 10.68 16.14 29.16
N GLU A 68 9.61 15.62 29.75
CA GLU A 68 8.27 15.68 29.18
C GLU A 68 7.74 17.12 29.15
N ALA A 69 7.85 17.86 30.25
CA ALA A 69 7.45 19.27 30.30
C ALA A 69 8.19 20.13 29.25
N GLN A 70 9.50 19.92 29.11
CA GLN A 70 10.30 20.59 28.09
C GLN A 70 9.84 20.21 26.67
N HIS A 71 9.52 18.93 26.42
CA HIS A 71 8.98 18.48 25.14
C HIS A 71 7.67 19.18 24.77
N TYR A 72 6.75 19.34 25.73
CA TYR A 72 5.50 20.06 25.50
C TYR A 72 5.71 21.56 25.31
N TRP A 73 6.65 22.17 26.04
CA TRP A 73 7.00 23.59 25.86
C TRP A 73 7.56 23.85 24.46
N ASP A 74 8.54 23.04 24.04
CA ASP A 74 9.15 23.14 22.72
C ASP A 74 8.11 22.89 21.61
N GLY A 75 7.22 21.91 21.81
CA GLY A 75 6.11 21.62 20.90
C GLY A 75 5.12 22.78 20.77
N THR A 76 4.82 23.48 21.86
CA THR A 76 3.91 24.64 21.86
C THR A 76 4.54 25.83 21.14
N LYS A 77 5.84 26.07 21.35
CA LYS A 77 6.59 27.10 20.60
C LYS A 77 6.62 26.79 19.10
N LEU A 78 6.83 25.52 18.74
CA LEU A 78 6.82 25.07 17.35
C LEU A 78 5.44 25.28 16.71
N LEU A 79 4.36 24.88 17.39
CA LEU A 79 3.00 25.07 16.88
C LEU A 79 2.66 26.56 16.68
N GLY A 80 3.06 27.44 17.61
CA GLY A 80 2.86 28.88 17.46
C GLY A 80 3.57 29.46 16.23
N MET A 81 4.78 28.97 15.93
CA MET A 81 5.49 29.35 14.70
C MET A 81 4.78 28.81 13.45
N GLU A 82 4.32 27.56 13.47
CA GLU A 82 3.57 26.94 12.37
C GLU A 82 2.27 27.69 12.06
N ILE A 83 1.53 28.13 13.09
CA ILE A 83 0.30 28.96 12.96
C ILE A 83 0.62 30.29 12.30
N ARG A 84 1.71 30.96 12.71
CA ARG A 84 2.11 32.25 12.15
C ARG A 84 2.48 32.14 10.67
N ILE A 85 3.24 31.11 10.30
CA ILE A 85 3.61 30.85 8.90
C ILE A 85 2.34 30.56 8.08
N SER A 86 1.48 29.66 8.58
CA SER A 86 0.25 29.27 7.89
C SER A 86 -0.72 30.44 7.69
N SER A 87 -0.80 31.37 8.65
CA SER A 87 -1.60 32.59 8.51
C SER A 87 -1.11 33.48 7.36
N LYS A 88 0.22 33.59 7.17
CA LYS A 88 0.80 34.31 6.02
C LYS A 88 0.52 33.60 4.69
N LEU A 89 0.62 32.27 4.66
CA LEU A 89 0.31 31.48 3.46
C LEU A 89 -1.17 31.55 3.08
N LEU A 90 -2.06 31.55 4.07
CA LEU A 90 -3.48 31.77 3.88
C LEU A 90 -3.74 33.15 3.27
N LEU A 91 -3.06 34.19 3.76
CA LEU A 91 -3.15 35.54 3.20
C LEU A 91 -2.62 35.59 1.76
N LYS A 92 -1.46 34.99 1.48
CA LYS A 92 -0.88 34.86 0.13
C LYS A 92 -1.88 34.23 -0.84
N MET A 93 -2.52 33.14 -0.43
CA MET A 93 -3.56 32.46 -1.21
C MET A 93 -4.81 33.34 -1.38
N ALA A 94 -5.25 34.03 -0.33
CA ALA A 94 -6.40 34.96 -0.39
C ALA A 94 -6.14 36.16 -1.32
N THR A 95 -4.89 36.56 -1.48
CA THR A 95 -4.47 37.59 -2.44
C THR A 95 -4.32 37.08 -3.88
N GLY A 96 -4.61 35.80 -4.14
CA GLY A 96 -4.61 35.21 -5.49
C GLY A 96 -3.29 34.61 -5.96
N TYR A 97 -2.27 34.53 -5.09
CA TYR A 97 -1.02 33.83 -5.45
C TYR A 97 -1.15 32.33 -5.22
N GLU A 98 -0.58 31.56 -6.15
CA GLU A 98 -0.47 30.12 -5.98
C GLU A 98 0.54 29.76 -4.88
N LEU A 99 0.23 28.69 -4.16
CA LEU A 99 1.12 28.12 -3.16
C LEU A 99 1.95 27.01 -3.80
N THR A 100 3.25 27.04 -3.53
CA THR A 100 4.12 25.89 -3.84
C THR A 100 3.64 24.66 -3.07
N ARG A 101 4.06 23.48 -3.52
CA ARG A 101 3.76 22.20 -2.85
C ARG A 101 4.08 22.24 -1.36
N ARG A 102 5.23 22.83 -1.02
CA ARG A 102 5.72 22.95 0.36
C ARG A 102 4.79 23.81 1.20
N GLU A 103 4.43 24.98 0.68
CA GLU A 103 3.55 25.93 1.35
C GLU A 103 2.16 25.31 1.60
N PHE A 104 1.57 24.68 0.58
CA PHE A 104 0.27 24.04 0.71
C PHE A 104 0.29 22.90 1.73
N LYS A 105 1.34 22.07 1.73
CA LYS A 105 1.49 20.97 2.70
C LYS A 105 1.68 21.47 4.13
N GLN A 106 2.42 22.56 4.31
CA GLN A 106 2.58 23.19 5.61
C GLN A 106 1.24 23.73 6.13
N LEU A 107 0.51 24.47 5.29
CA LEU A 107 -0.80 25.02 5.61
C LEU A 107 -1.80 23.92 6.01
N THR A 108 -1.90 22.86 5.20
CA THR A 108 -2.82 21.74 5.47
C THR A 108 -2.44 20.95 6.72
N ARG A 109 -1.15 20.74 6.97
CA ARG A 109 -0.67 20.10 8.21
C ARG A 109 -1.05 20.93 9.44
N THR A 110 -0.72 22.22 9.45
CA THR A 110 -1.03 23.10 10.57
C THR A 110 -2.52 23.22 10.80
N THR A 111 -3.33 23.30 9.73
CA THR A 111 -4.80 23.30 9.83
C THR A 111 -5.30 22.01 10.47
N SER A 112 -4.79 20.85 10.05
CA SER A 112 -5.14 19.57 10.67
C SER A 112 -4.70 19.49 12.14
N ASP A 113 -3.54 20.03 12.49
CA ASP A 113 -3.02 20.02 13.85
C ASP A 113 -3.85 20.96 14.77
N ILE A 114 -4.29 22.12 14.27
CA ILE A 114 -5.23 23.03 14.98
C ILE A 114 -6.59 22.37 15.19
N MET A 115 -7.17 21.76 14.15
CA MET A 115 -8.48 21.09 14.25
C MET A 115 -8.48 19.94 15.26
N ARG A 116 -7.35 19.25 15.42
CA ARG A 116 -7.16 18.22 16.46
C ARG A 116 -6.96 18.81 17.86
N LEU A 117 -6.45 20.02 17.96
CA LEU A 117 -6.27 20.72 19.24
C LEU A 117 -7.59 21.26 19.80
N PHE A 118 -8.56 21.60 18.95
CA PHE A 118 -9.87 22.09 19.39
C PHE A 118 -10.58 21.18 20.43
N PRO A 119 -10.74 19.86 20.21
CA PRO A 119 -11.27 18.98 21.24
C PRO A 119 -10.34 18.84 22.45
N PHE A 120 -9.02 19.02 22.28
CA PHE A 120 -8.06 18.99 23.40
C PHE A 120 -8.22 20.21 24.32
N ALA A 121 -8.48 21.40 23.76
CA ALA A 121 -8.68 22.63 24.53
C ALA A 121 -9.89 22.55 25.49
N MET A 122 -10.93 21.80 25.12
CA MET A 122 -12.08 21.53 26.00
C MET A 122 -11.67 20.82 27.31
N PHE A 123 -10.64 19.96 27.28
CA PHE A 123 -10.14 19.27 28.48
C PHE A 123 -9.38 20.20 29.42
N ILE A 124 -8.85 21.33 28.93
CA ILE A 124 -8.17 22.34 29.74
C ILE A 124 -9.19 23.26 30.40
N ILE A 125 -10.26 23.60 29.69
CA ILE A 125 -11.32 24.52 30.17
C ILE A 125 -12.20 23.84 31.24
N VAL A 126 -12.50 22.55 31.09
CA VAL A 126 -13.34 21.80 32.04
C VAL A 126 -12.48 21.24 33.17
N PRO A 127 -12.69 21.66 34.43
CA PRO A 127 -11.93 21.12 35.56
C PRO A 127 -12.13 19.60 35.69
N PHE A 128 -11.06 18.87 36.03
CA PHE A 128 -11.00 17.40 36.12
C PHE A 128 -11.15 16.62 34.80
N ALA A 129 -11.37 17.27 33.66
CA ALA A 129 -11.43 16.59 32.37
C ALA A 129 -10.08 15.98 31.97
N GLU A 130 -8.96 16.49 32.48
CA GLU A 130 -7.62 15.91 32.28
C GLU A 130 -7.55 14.42 32.66
N LEU A 131 -8.33 13.99 33.67
CA LEU A 131 -8.40 12.59 34.09
C LEU A 131 -8.97 11.68 32.98
N LEU A 132 -9.73 12.24 32.04
CA LEU A 132 -10.27 11.52 30.88
C LEU A 132 -9.27 11.44 29.71
N LEU A 133 -8.14 12.16 29.72
CA LEU A 133 -7.16 12.12 28.62
C LEU A 133 -6.64 10.70 28.32
N PRO A 134 -6.32 9.84 29.29
CA PRO A 134 -5.89 8.46 29.00
C PRO A 134 -6.98 7.66 28.28
N VAL A 135 -8.25 7.89 28.62
CA VAL A 135 -9.41 7.25 27.98
C VAL A 135 -9.61 7.83 26.58
N ALA A 136 -9.55 9.15 26.43
CA ALA A 136 -9.68 9.84 25.16
C ALA A 136 -8.60 9.44 24.16
N LEU A 137 -7.35 9.29 24.58
CA LEU A 137 -6.25 8.82 23.72
C LEU A 137 -6.41 7.35 23.32
N LYS A 138 -7.04 6.52 24.15
CA LYS A 138 -7.37 5.13 23.82
C LYS A 138 -8.50 5.05 22.78
N ILE A 139 -9.48 5.94 22.85
CA ILE A 139 -10.61 6.00 21.90
C ILE A 139 -10.19 6.70 20.61
N PHE A 140 -9.39 7.76 20.69
CA PHE A 140 -8.94 8.62 19.60
C PHE A 140 -7.40 8.64 19.51
N PRO A 141 -6.76 7.61 18.92
CA PRO A 141 -5.29 7.48 18.88
C PRO A 141 -4.56 8.54 18.02
N ASN A 142 -5.31 9.40 17.31
CA ASN A 142 -4.77 10.53 16.52
C ASN A 142 -5.23 11.89 17.08
N LEU A 143 -5.64 11.94 18.36
CA LEU A 143 -6.09 13.17 19.04
C LEU A 143 -4.95 14.18 19.21
N LEU A 144 -3.71 13.70 19.40
CA LEU A 144 -2.57 14.60 19.55
C LEU A 144 -2.15 15.21 18.21
N PRO A 145 -1.88 16.53 18.17
CA PRO A 145 -1.18 17.15 17.06
C PRO A 145 0.13 16.44 16.77
N SER A 146 0.52 16.39 15.49
CA SER A 146 1.75 15.73 15.03
C SER A 146 3.03 16.26 15.69
N THR A 147 2.94 17.48 16.21
CA THR A 147 3.96 18.24 16.95
C THR A 147 4.29 17.62 18.31
N TYR A 148 3.32 16.98 18.96
CA TYR A 148 3.49 16.34 20.28
C TYR A 148 3.77 14.83 20.19
N GLU A 149 3.92 14.29 18.98
CA GLU A 149 4.18 12.86 18.78
C GLU A 149 5.68 12.54 18.90
N SER A 150 6.02 11.62 19.80
CA SER A 150 7.41 11.23 20.06
C SER A 150 8.06 10.51 18.87
N LYS A 151 9.40 10.58 18.77
CA LYS A 151 10.17 9.85 17.73
C LYS A 151 9.91 8.35 17.78
N LEU A 152 9.74 7.78 18.97
CA LEU A 152 9.47 6.36 19.16
C LEU A 152 8.08 5.99 18.62
N ASP A 153 7.07 6.83 18.83
CA ASP A 153 5.71 6.54 18.37
C ASP A 153 5.59 6.66 16.86
N LYS A 154 6.26 7.64 16.24
CA LYS A 154 6.43 7.73 14.77
C LYS A 154 7.09 6.46 14.22
N ALA A 155 8.16 6.00 14.85
CA ALA A 155 8.85 4.77 14.45
C ALA A 155 7.98 3.51 14.62
N LYS A 156 7.18 3.41 15.70
CA LYS A 156 6.21 2.31 15.91
C LYS A 156 5.12 2.32 14.85
N LYS A 157 4.52 3.48 14.53
CA LYS A 157 3.51 3.61 13.47
C LYS A 157 4.08 3.23 12.10
N ALA A 158 5.28 3.68 11.78
CA ALA A 158 5.98 3.28 10.55
C ALA A 158 6.28 1.78 10.52
N LYS A 159 6.66 1.16 11.65
CA LYS A 159 6.85 -0.30 11.77
C LYS A 159 5.56 -1.07 11.56
N LEU A 160 4.46 -0.61 12.16
CA LEU A 160 3.15 -1.22 11.99
C LEU A 160 2.69 -1.14 10.53
N LEU A 161 2.79 0.04 9.89
CA LEU A 161 2.41 0.21 8.50
C LEU A 161 3.20 -0.72 7.57
N ARG A 162 4.52 -0.84 7.77
CA ARG A 162 5.35 -1.77 6.98
C ARG A 162 4.87 -3.21 7.11
N LYS A 163 4.61 -3.68 8.34
CA LYS A 163 4.07 -5.02 8.58
C LYS A 163 2.71 -5.23 7.91
N THR A 164 1.84 -4.23 7.99
CA THR A 164 0.53 -4.25 7.35
C THR A 164 0.66 -4.35 5.83
N ARG A 165 1.56 -3.57 5.22
CA ARG A 165 1.80 -3.62 3.76
C ARG A 165 2.36 -4.97 3.31
N THR A 166 3.26 -5.59 4.06
CA THR A 166 3.74 -6.96 3.76
C THR A 166 2.59 -7.98 3.79
N LYS A 167 1.75 -7.94 4.83
CA LYS A 167 0.57 -8.83 4.90
C LYS A 167 -0.43 -8.59 3.77
N VAL A 168 -0.64 -7.33 3.40
CA VAL A 168 -1.52 -7.00 2.27
C VAL A 168 -0.94 -7.51 0.96
N SER A 169 0.37 -7.40 0.75
CA SER A 169 1.04 -7.96 -0.43
C SER A 169 0.81 -9.47 -0.56
N GLU A 170 0.98 -10.21 0.54
CA GLU A 170 0.68 -11.65 0.57
C GLU A 170 -0.79 -11.94 0.21
N VAL A 171 -1.73 -11.16 0.74
CA VAL A 171 -3.16 -11.28 0.39
C VAL A 171 -3.40 -10.99 -1.08
N LEU A 172 -2.78 -9.96 -1.66
CA LEU A 172 -2.95 -9.61 -3.06
C LEU A 172 -2.38 -10.68 -4.00
N ARG A 173 -1.21 -11.26 -3.68
CA ARG A 173 -0.62 -12.37 -4.45
C ARG A 173 -1.49 -13.63 -4.44
N ASN A 174 -2.18 -13.87 -3.34
CA ASN A 174 -3.05 -15.04 -3.17
C ASN A 174 -4.49 -14.78 -3.68
N ALA A 175 -4.87 -13.52 -3.86
CA ALA A 175 -6.19 -13.17 -4.37
C ALA A 175 -6.22 -13.34 -5.88
N LYS A 176 -7.11 -14.20 -6.38
CA LYS A 176 -7.53 -14.16 -7.77
C LYS A 176 -8.38 -12.91 -7.94
N SER A 177 -7.79 -11.83 -8.43
CA SER A 177 -8.43 -10.51 -8.46
C SER A 177 -9.50 -10.43 -9.54
N SER A 178 -10.78 -10.47 -9.17
CA SER A 178 -11.95 -10.40 -10.08
C SER A 178 -12.17 -9.01 -10.70
N ILE A 179 -11.18 -8.45 -11.40
CA ILE A 179 -11.36 -7.18 -12.13
C ILE A 179 -11.99 -7.53 -13.48
N LYS A 180 -13.28 -7.22 -13.63
CA LYS A 180 -14.01 -7.45 -14.89
C LYS A 180 -13.54 -6.48 -15.97
N LEU A 181 -13.49 -6.94 -17.21
CA LEU A 181 -13.34 -6.03 -18.35
C LEU A 181 -14.54 -5.08 -18.41
N PRO A 182 -14.33 -3.84 -18.87
CA PRO A 182 -15.44 -2.94 -19.15
C PRO A 182 -16.37 -3.53 -20.24
N SER A 183 -17.68 -3.30 -20.13
CA SER A 183 -18.64 -3.72 -21.17
C SER A 183 -18.51 -2.91 -22.47
N ASN A 184 -17.93 -1.70 -22.40
CA ASN A 184 -17.84 -0.74 -23.50
C ASN A 184 -16.52 -0.81 -24.30
N VAL A 185 -15.88 -1.97 -24.34
CA VAL A 185 -14.59 -2.20 -25.02
C VAL A 185 -14.81 -2.54 -26.49
N THR A 186 -14.00 -1.96 -27.38
CA THR A 186 -14.05 -2.26 -28.82
C THR A 186 -13.60 -3.69 -29.12
N GLU A 187 -14.02 -4.27 -30.26
CA GLU A 187 -13.59 -5.62 -30.64
C GLU A 187 -12.07 -5.74 -30.76
N GLU A 188 -11.39 -4.70 -31.23
CA GLU A 188 -9.92 -4.64 -31.30
C GLU A 188 -9.27 -4.73 -29.92
N GLU A 189 -9.80 -3.99 -28.93
CA GLU A 189 -9.30 -4.03 -27.56
C GLU A 189 -9.59 -5.38 -26.88
N LYS A 190 -10.75 -6.01 -27.18
CA LYS A 190 -11.05 -7.38 -26.75
C LYS A 190 -10.03 -8.37 -27.32
N THR A 191 -9.68 -8.26 -28.62
CA THR A 191 -8.65 -9.12 -29.22
C THR A 191 -7.28 -8.88 -28.62
N LEU A 192 -6.89 -7.63 -28.41
CA LEU A 192 -5.61 -7.26 -27.81
C LEU A 192 -5.50 -7.80 -26.37
N PHE A 193 -6.57 -7.69 -25.59
CA PHE A 193 -6.64 -8.27 -24.26
C PHE A 193 -6.54 -9.80 -24.28
N LYS A 194 -7.23 -10.48 -25.22
CA LYS A 194 -7.14 -11.94 -25.39
C LYS A 194 -5.73 -12.39 -25.70
N GLU A 195 -5.05 -11.73 -26.64
CA GLU A 195 -3.66 -12.03 -27.01
C GLU A 195 -2.71 -11.82 -25.81
N PHE A 196 -2.85 -10.69 -25.12
CA PHE A 196 -2.08 -10.40 -23.91
C PHE A 196 -2.29 -11.49 -22.85
N TYR A 197 -3.55 -11.84 -22.56
CA TYR A 197 -3.90 -12.82 -21.55
C TYR A 197 -3.39 -14.22 -21.89
N GLN A 198 -3.52 -14.62 -23.16
CA GLN A 198 -2.97 -15.89 -23.65
C GLN A 198 -1.46 -15.94 -23.45
N ALA A 199 -0.72 -14.89 -23.83
CA ALA A 199 0.72 -14.81 -23.66
C ALA A 199 1.14 -14.91 -22.19
N VAL A 200 0.43 -14.25 -21.27
CA VAL A 200 0.69 -14.36 -19.83
C VAL A 200 0.44 -15.79 -19.33
N LYS A 201 -0.66 -16.42 -19.76
CA LYS A 201 -1.06 -17.78 -19.33
C LYS A 201 -0.12 -18.86 -19.86
N SER A 202 0.39 -18.71 -21.08
CA SER A 202 1.38 -19.63 -21.67
C SER A 202 2.79 -19.44 -21.12
N GLY A 203 3.00 -18.49 -20.19
CA GLY A 203 4.30 -18.19 -19.60
C GLY A 203 5.25 -17.47 -20.55
N SER A 204 4.74 -16.94 -21.67
CA SER A 204 5.50 -16.25 -22.72
C SER A 204 5.59 -14.75 -22.41
N ASN A 205 6.01 -14.41 -21.19
CA ASN A 205 6.01 -13.05 -20.70
C ASN A 205 6.94 -12.11 -21.51
N GLU A 206 7.99 -12.65 -22.13
CA GLU A 206 8.92 -11.89 -22.97
C GLU A 206 8.30 -11.44 -24.32
N GLN A 207 7.17 -12.02 -24.72
CA GLN A 207 6.49 -11.66 -25.98
C GLN A 207 5.58 -10.43 -25.83
N ILE A 208 5.31 -9.99 -24.60
CA ILE A 208 4.41 -8.87 -24.34
C ILE A 208 5.20 -7.57 -24.47
N SER A 209 4.90 -6.80 -25.52
CA SER A 209 5.49 -5.47 -25.71
C SER A 209 4.99 -4.51 -24.62
N ARG A 210 5.83 -3.54 -24.27
CA ARG A 210 5.48 -2.48 -23.31
C ARG A 210 4.28 -1.68 -23.77
N GLU A 211 4.18 -1.41 -25.06
CA GLU A 211 3.06 -0.70 -25.67
C GLU A 211 1.76 -1.50 -25.53
N GLN A 212 1.82 -2.82 -25.73
CA GLN A 212 0.68 -3.71 -25.52
C GLN A 212 0.21 -3.69 -24.06
N LEU A 213 1.15 -3.81 -23.10
CA LEU A 213 0.86 -3.71 -21.66
C LEU A 213 0.19 -2.37 -21.31
N ILE A 214 0.70 -1.25 -21.82
CA ILE A 214 0.13 0.08 -21.58
C ILE A 214 -1.30 0.16 -22.13
N ARG A 215 -1.55 -0.33 -23.34
CA ARG A 215 -2.90 -0.34 -23.94
C ARG A 215 -3.87 -1.15 -23.11
N VAL A 216 -3.49 -2.36 -22.69
CA VAL A 216 -4.32 -3.18 -21.79
C VAL A 216 -4.58 -2.47 -20.47
N ALA A 217 -3.54 -1.91 -19.83
CA ALA A 217 -3.67 -1.26 -18.55
C ALA A 217 -4.64 -0.06 -18.58
N ARG A 218 -4.67 0.70 -19.69
CA ARG A 218 -5.60 1.83 -19.88
C ARG A 218 -7.07 1.43 -19.97
N MET A 219 -7.37 0.18 -20.33
CA MET A 219 -8.75 -0.32 -20.36
C MET A 219 -9.33 -0.39 -18.94
N PHE A 220 -8.50 -0.57 -17.92
CA PHE A 220 -8.91 -0.71 -16.51
C PHE A 220 -8.95 0.64 -15.79
N LYS A 221 -9.87 1.52 -16.22
CA LYS A 221 -10.09 2.84 -15.60
C LYS A 221 -10.18 2.79 -14.07
N ASP A 222 -9.84 3.89 -13.40
CA ASP A 222 -9.68 3.92 -11.95
C ASP A 222 -10.99 3.56 -11.22
N ASP A 223 -12.13 4.10 -11.68
CA ASP A 223 -13.43 3.84 -11.05
C ASP A 223 -13.89 2.40 -11.32
N LEU A 224 -13.67 1.89 -12.53
CA LEU A 224 -13.97 0.50 -12.89
C LEU A 224 -13.20 -0.50 -12.01
N VAL A 225 -11.91 -0.25 -11.77
CA VAL A 225 -11.12 -1.09 -10.88
C VAL A 225 -11.74 -1.09 -9.50
N LEU A 226 -11.99 0.09 -8.90
CA LEU A 226 -12.52 0.17 -7.54
C LEU A 226 -13.92 -0.42 -7.38
N ASP A 227 -14.79 -0.28 -8.36
CA ASP A 227 -16.15 -0.81 -8.30
C ASP A 227 -16.17 -2.33 -8.37
N ASN A 228 -15.27 -2.93 -9.15
CA ASN A 228 -15.16 -4.39 -9.28
C ASN A 228 -14.33 -5.08 -8.18
N LEU A 229 -13.65 -4.33 -7.31
CA LEU A 229 -12.91 -4.93 -6.21
C LEU A 229 -13.84 -5.51 -5.15
N SER A 230 -13.55 -6.75 -4.73
CA SER A 230 -14.20 -7.37 -3.59
C SER A 230 -13.87 -6.64 -2.29
N ARG A 231 -14.79 -6.69 -1.31
CA ARG A 231 -14.59 -6.06 0.00
C ARG A 231 -13.27 -6.42 0.69
N PRO A 232 -12.80 -7.69 0.72
CA PRO A 232 -11.49 -8.01 1.29
C PRO A 232 -10.35 -7.23 0.63
N LEU A 233 -10.40 -7.03 -0.68
CA LEU A 233 -9.41 -6.24 -1.43
C LEU A 233 -9.54 -4.75 -1.15
N LEU A 234 -10.75 -4.20 -1.08
CA LEU A 234 -10.97 -2.79 -0.68
C LEU A 234 -10.40 -2.50 0.71
N VAL A 235 -10.61 -3.41 1.67
CA VAL A 235 -10.04 -3.32 3.03
C VAL A 235 -8.52 -3.44 3.00
N ALA A 236 -7.97 -4.33 2.18
CA ALA A 236 -6.53 -4.54 2.05
C ALA A 236 -5.85 -3.29 1.46
N ILE A 237 -6.35 -2.76 0.34
CA ILE A 237 -5.84 -1.54 -0.30
C ILE A 237 -5.96 -0.36 0.65
N SER A 238 -7.10 -0.18 1.32
CA SER A 238 -7.30 0.88 2.32
C SER A 238 -6.18 0.86 3.36
N LYS A 239 -5.89 -0.31 3.95
CA LYS A 239 -4.81 -0.48 4.92
C LYS A 239 -3.43 -0.20 4.31
N TYR A 240 -3.19 -0.64 3.07
CA TYR A 240 -1.92 -0.46 2.36
C TYR A 240 -1.58 1.02 2.13
N ILE A 241 -2.56 1.82 1.70
CA ILE A 241 -2.43 3.27 1.50
C ILE A 241 -2.59 4.08 2.81
N ASN A 242 -2.48 3.41 3.96
CA ASN A 242 -2.54 3.98 5.31
C ASN A 242 -3.88 4.66 5.65
N LEU A 243 -4.98 4.11 5.16
CA LEU A 243 -6.34 4.43 5.60
C LEU A 243 -6.83 3.38 6.59
N LYS A 244 -7.55 3.84 7.62
CA LYS A 244 -8.30 2.94 8.49
C LYS A 244 -9.56 2.50 7.74
N PRO A 245 -9.76 1.20 7.46
CA PRO A 245 -10.99 0.72 6.84
C PRO A 245 -12.12 0.74 7.88
N PHE A 246 -13.27 1.28 7.51
CA PHE A 246 -14.52 1.25 8.27
C PHE A 246 -15.70 1.51 7.34
N GLY A 247 -16.90 1.12 7.76
CA GLY A 247 -18.14 1.35 7.01
C GLY A 247 -18.39 0.34 5.89
N THR A 248 -19.34 0.73 5.02
CA THR A 248 -19.76 -0.01 3.83
C THR A 248 -18.72 0.06 2.71
N ASP A 249 -18.91 -0.75 1.67
CA ASP A 249 -18.00 -0.79 0.53
C ASP A 249 -17.97 0.54 -0.24
N GLN A 250 -19.09 1.27 -0.31
CA GLN A 250 -19.15 2.62 -0.88
C GLN A 250 -18.27 3.61 -0.09
N ILE A 251 -18.31 3.56 1.25
CA ILE A 251 -17.46 4.42 2.09
C ILE A 251 -15.98 4.10 1.88
N LEU A 252 -15.63 2.81 1.76
CA LEU A 252 -14.26 2.41 1.45
C LEU A 252 -13.81 2.96 0.09
N ARG A 253 -14.62 2.78 -0.97
CA ARG A 253 -14.33 3.28 -2.31
C ARG A 253 -14.18 4.80 -2.33
N TYR A 254 -15.12 5.56 -1.79
CA TYR A 254 -15.02 7.01 -1.67
C TYR A 254 -13.71 7.46 -1.00
N ARG A 255 -13.33 6.82 0.09
CA ARG A 255 -12.09 7.17 0.83
C ARG A 255 -10.85 6.85 0.01
N ILE A 256 -10.85 5.74 -0.73
CA ILE A 256 -9.76 5.39 -1.65
C ILE A 256 -9.71 6.41 -2.80
N ARG A 257 -10.85 6.73 -3.44
CA ARG A 257 -10.98 7.74 -4.49
C ARG A 257 -10.46 9.10 -4.05
N HIS A 258 -10.92 9.58 -2.90
CA HIS A 258 -10.44 10.85 -2.34
C HIS A 258 -8.92 10.82 -2.08
N LYS A 259 -8.38 9.69 -1.61
CA LYS A 259 -6.92 9.55 -1.43
C LYS A 259 -6.18 9.57 -2.76
N MET A 260 -6.68 8.87 -3.77
CA MET A 260 -6.11 8.84 -5.12
C MET A 260 -6.16 10.22 -5.76
N LEU A 261 -7.27 10.95 -5.66
CA LEU A 261 -7.39 12.33 -6.16
C LEU A 261 -6.31 13.25 -5.57
N ASN A 262 -6.00 13.11 -4.27
CA ASN A 262 -4.93 13.88 -3.65
C ASN A 262 -3.55 13.50 -4.18
N ILE A 263 -3.30 12.21 -4.47
CA ILE A 263 -2.06 11.77 -5.13
C ILE A 263 -2.00 12.31 -6.56
N LYS A 264 -3.11 12.26 -7.31
CA LYS A 264 -3.21 12.80 -8.67
C LYS A 264 -2.87 14.30 -8.72
N LYS A 265 -3.35 15.08 -7.76
CA LYS A 265 -3.00 16.50 -7.59
C LYS A 265 -1.52 16.67 -7.25
N ASP A 266 -1.01 15.91 -6.28
CA ASP A 266 0.40 15.94 -5.85
C ASP A 266 1.36 15.57 -6.99
N ASP A 267 1.00 14.59 -7.83
CA ASP A 267 1.77 14.17 -9.01
C ASP A 267 1.96 15.30 -10.00
N ARG A 268 0.90 16.07 -10.30
CA ARG A 268 0.99 17.22 -11.21
C ARG A 268 1.91 18.30 -10.67
N VAL A 269 1.75 18.62 -9.38
CA VAL A 269 2.60 19.63 -8.73
C VAL A 269 4.06 19.20 -8.70
N ILE A 270 4.35 17.94 -8.38
CA ILE A 270 5.73 17.42 -8.41
C ILE A 270 6.29 17.40 -9.83
N SER A 271 5.48 17.04 -10.82
CA SER A 271 5.92 17.05 -12.23
C SER A 271 6.27 18.47 -12.68
N TYR A 272 5.51 19.47 -12.23
CA TYR A 272 5.75 20.88 -12.55
C TYR A 272 6.99 21.44 -11.83
N GLU A 273 7.14 21.19 -10.53
CA GLU A 273 8.28 21.65 -9.73
C GLU A 273 9.57 20.83 -10.00
N GLY A 274 9.43 19.64 -10.58
CA GLY A 274 10.51 18.67 -10.81
C GLY A 274 10.81 17.80 -9.58
N VAL A 275 11.12 16.52 -9.81
CA VAL A 275 11.43 15.56 -8.73
C VAL A 275 12.66 15.98 -7.93
N ASP A 276 13.66 16.60 -8.58
CA ASP A 276 14.92 17.03 -7.94
C ASP A 276 14.74 18.16 -6.93
N SER A 277 13.67 18.94 -7.05
CA SER A 277 13.34 19.99 -6.09
C SER A 277 13.01 19.46 -4.69
N LEU A 278 12.62 18.18 -4.56
CA LEU A 278 12.22 17.58 -3.29
C LEU A 278 13.42 17.31 -2.38
N THR A 279 13.27 17.62 -1.10
CA THR A 279 14.19 17.18 -0.04
C THR A 279 14.07 15.66 0.20
N ALA A 280 15.09 15.05 0.80
CA ALA A 280 15.07 13.62 1.14
C ALA A 280 13.82 13.20 1.97
N GLN A 281 13.37 14.08 2.88
CA GLN A 281 12.18 13.83 3.69
C GLN A 281 10.89 13.91 2.86
N GLU A 282 10.78 14.91 1.99
CA GLU A 282 9.62 15.08 1.11
C GLU A 282 9.50 13.95 0.10
N LEU A 283 10.64 13.51 -0.43
CA LEU A 283 10.75 12.38 -1.33
C LEU A 283 10.27 11.09 -0.65
N GLN A 284 10.77 10.80 0.55
CA GLN A 284 10.27 9.64 1.32
C GLN A 284 8.77 9.70 1.57
N VAL A 285 8.21 10.87 1.90
CA VAL A 285 6.76 11.00 2.12
C VAL A 285 5.99 10.83 0.80
N ALA A 286 6.47 11.40 -0.30
CA ALA A 286 5.86 11.30 -1.62
C ALA A 286 5.85 9.84 -2.13
N CYS A 287 6.98 9.14 -2.03
CA CYS A 287 7.08 7.74 -2.41
C CYS A 287 6.23 6.86 -1.48
N ALA A 288 6.27 7.09 -0.16
CA ALA A 288 5.46 6.33 0.79
C ALA A 288 3.96 6.52 0.56
N SER A 289 3.49 7.70 0.16
CA SER A 289 2.07 7.92 -0.17
C SER A 289 1.59 7.17 -1.40
N ARG A 290 2.51 6.87 -2.34
CA ARG A 290 2.27 6.08 -3.56
C ARG A 290 2.49 4.57 -3.34
N GLY A 291 2.78 4.15 -2.11
CA GLY A 291 2.92 2.73 -1.76
C GLY A 291 4.35 2.21 -1.72
N PHE A 292 5.33 2.92 -2.30
CA PHE A 292 6.71 2.47 -2.36
C PHE A 292 7.33 2.13 -0.99
N LYS A 293 8.30 1.21 -1.04
CA LYS A 293 9.18 0.92 0.08
C LYS A 293 10.19 2.06 0.21
N VAL A 294 10.19 2.74 1.35
CA VAL A 294 11.08 3.89 1.60
C VAL A 294 12.10 3.63 2.70
N HIS A 295 11.89 2.59 3.51
CA HIS A 295 12.82 2.26 4.58
C HIS A 295 14.06 1.60 3.99
N THR A 296 15.24 2.06 4.38
CA THR A 296 16.57 1.61 3.91
C THR A 296 16.84 1.81 2.42
N VAL A 297 15.99 2.57 1.71
CA VAL A 297 16.17 2.88 0.29
C VAL A 297 16.92 4.20 0.15
N PRO A 298 17.99 4.28 -0.66
CA PRO A 298 18.72 5.52 -0.89
C PRO A 298 17.85 6.55 -1.61
N SER A 299 18.18 7.83 -1.43
CA SER A 299 17.37 8.92 -2.00
C SER A 299 17.34 8.88 -3.52
N GLU A 300 18.42 8.48 -4.19
CA GLU A 300 18.46 8.42 -5.66
C GLU A 300 17.51 7.36 -6.23
N GLU A 301 17.47 6.17 -5.66
CA GLU A 301 16.52 5.13 -6.07
C GLU A 301 15.07 5.59 -5.86
N LEU A 302 14.79 6.33 -4.77
CA LEU A 302 13.48 6.93 -4.56
C LEU A 302 13.13 7.99 -5.61
N ARG A 303 14.11 8.76 -6.10
CA ARG A 303 13.89 9.71 -7.21
C ARG A 303 13.54 8.96 -8.48
N ASN A 304 14.31 7.94 -8.84
CA ASN A 304 14.04 7.10 -10.01
C ASN A 304 12.65 6.47 -9.95
N SER A 305 12.28 5.93 -8.78
CA SER A 305 10.96 5.34 -8.54
C SER A 305 9.83 6.35 -8.72
N LEU A 306 10.01 7.58 -8.21
CA LEU A 306 9.01 8.63 -8.31
C LEU A 306 8.91 9.16 -9.74
N SER A 307 10.03 9.32 -10.45
CA SER A 307 10.04 9.70 -11.86
C SER A 307 9.35 8.64 -12.72
N LEU A 308 9.60 7.35 -12.45
CA LEU A 308 8.92 6.25 -13.13
C LEU A 308 7.41 6.26 -12.89
N TRP A 309 6.98 6.47 -11.64
CA TRP A 309 5.56 6.63 -11.30
C TRP A 309 4.92 7.78 -12.08
N LEU A 310 5.57 8.95 -12.09
CA LEU A 310 5.06 10.14 -12.77
C LEU A 310 4.95 9.90 -14.28
N LYS A 311 5.97 9.27 -14.90
CA LYS A 311 5.93 8.86 -16.30
C LYS A 311 4.74 7.92 -16.57
N MET A 312 4.61 6.85 -15.79
CA MET A 312 3.53 5.88 -15.96
C MET A 312 2.14 6.50 -15.83
N ARG A 313 1.98 7.45 -14.89
CA ARG A 313 0.69 8.08 -14.66
C ARG A 313 0.39 9.22 -15.65
N LEU A 314 1.33 10.13 -15.87
CA LEU A 314 1.11 11.37 -16.62
C LEU A 314 1.30 11.19 -18.13
N GLU A 315 2.30 10.41 -18.55
CA GLU A 315 2.60 10.15 -19.96
C GLU A 315 1.88 8.89 -20.45
N ASP A 316 2.09 7.77 -19.76
CA ASP A 316 1.47 6.51 -20.17
C ASP A 316 0.01 6.40 -19.77
N LYS A 317 -0.53 7.37 -19.02
CA LYS A 317 -1.94 7.44 -18.61
C LYS A 317 -2.44 6.16 -17.92
N ILE A 318 -1.56 5.50 -17.17
CA ILE A 318 -1.91 4.28 -16.44
C ILE A 318 -2.74 4.68 -15.19
N PRO A 319 -3.89 4.03 -14.94
CA PRO A 319 -4.75 4.28 -13.80
C PRO A 319 -4.02 4.20 -12.46
N SER A 320 -4.23 5.20 -11.60
CA SER A 320 -3.52 5.34 -10.31
C SER A 320 -3.79 4.20 -9.33
N THR A 321 -5.01 3.68 -9.33
CA THR A 321 -5.44 2.53 -8.51
C THR A 321 -4.70 1.26 -8.90
N LEU A 322 -4.48 1.04 -10.19
CA LEU A 322 -3.74 -0.09 -10.72
C LEU A 322 -2.24 0.03 -10.41
N LEU A 323 -1.67 1.24 -10.47
CA LEU A 323 -0.29 1.48 -10.03
C LEU A 323 -0.10 1.22 -8.53
N ILE A 324 -1.06 1.60 -7.67
CA ILE A 324 -1.02 1.26 -6.24
C ILE A 324 -1.04 -0.26 -6.03
N LEU A 325 -1.87 -0.98 -6.79
CA LEU A 325 -1.88 -2.44 -6.75
C LEU A 325 -0.51 -3.00 -7.16
N ALA A 326 0.12 -2.46 -8.22
CA ALA A 326 1.46 -2.82 -8.69
C ALA A 326 2.52 -2.63 -7.59
N CYS A 327 2.50 -1.48 -6.91
CA CYS A 327 3.35 -1.26 -5.75
C CYS A 327 3.07 -2.25 -4.61
N ALA A 328 1.82 -2.65 -4.41
CA ALA A 328 1.42 -3.53 -3.33
C ALA A 328 1.78 -4.99 -3.61
N TYR A 329 1.71 -5.43 -4.87
CA TYR A 329 2.03 -6.79 -5.29
C TYR A 329 3.47 -7.17 -4.95
N ASP A 330 4.44 -6.28 -5.15
CA ASP A 330 5.86 -6.59 -4.85
C ASP A 330 6.31 -6.20 -3.43
N TYR A 331 5.40 -5.62 -2.63
CA TYR A 331 5.78 -5.07 -1.33
C TYR A 331 6.25 -6.14 -0.33
N GLY A 332 7.56 -6.17 -0.06
CA GLY A 332 8.19 -7.10 0.88
C GLY A 332 9.08 -8.15 0.21
N ASN A 333 9.14 -8.17 -1.12
CA ASN A 333 10.19 -8.88 -1.82
C ASN A 333 11.55 -8.22 -1.53
N VAL A 334 12.55 -9.03 -1.22
CA VAL A 334 13.90 -8.56 -0.86
C VAL A 334 14.77 -8.40 -2.12
N ALA A 335 14.39 -9.05 -3.21
CA ALA A 335 15.19 -9.16 -4.43
C ALA A 335 14.93 -8.03 -5.46
N THR A 336 13.79 -7.35 -5.40
CA THR A 336 13.43 -6.32 -6.38
C THR A 336 13.66 -4.92 -5.82
N THR A 337 14.43 -4.11 -6.54
CA THR A 337 14.41 -2.65 -6.45
C THR A 337 13.06 -2.14 -6.93
N ASN A 338 12.70 -0.89 -6.57
CA ASN A 338 11.44 -0.28 -7.03
C ASN A 338 11.39 -0.04 -8.57
N GLU A 339 12.33 -0.59 -9.34
CA GLU A 339 12.59 -0.30 -10.75
C GLU A 339 11.64 -1.05 -11.70
N ASN A 340 11.01 -2.15 -11.26
CA ASN A 340 10.21 -3.03 -12.14
C ASN A 340 8.69 -2.81 -12.00
N LEU A 341 8.23 -1.55 -12.00
CA LEU A 341 6.80 -1.23 -11.83
C LEU A 341 5.93 -1.77 -12.99
N TYR A 342 6.46 -1.85 -14.22
CA TYR A 342 5.77 -2.46 -15.36
C TYR A 342 5.64 -3.98 -15.24
N GLU A 343 6.67 -4.67 -14.74
CA GLU A 343 6.60 -6.13 -14.53
C GLU A 343 5.57 -6.45 -13.44
N ASN A 344 5.55 -5.66 -12.37
CA ASN A 344 4.53 -5.78 -11.31
C ASN A 344 3.12 -5.54 -11.84
N LEU A 345 2.96 -4.56 -12.75
CA LEU A 345 1.71 -4.30 -13.43
C LEU A 345 1.28 -5.48 -14.31
N GLN A 346 2.20 -6.04 -15.10
CA GLN A 346 1.96 -7.23 -15.91
C GLN A 346 1.55 -8.43 -15.05
N ALA A 347 2.21 -8.65 -13.92
CA ALA A 347 1.88 -9.73 -13.00
C ALA A 347 0.45 -9.60 -12.42
N ILE A 348 0.01 -8.38 -12.09
CA ILE A 348 -1.34 -8.14 -11.59
C ILE A 348 -2.38 -8.40 -12.67
N LEU A 349 -2.18 -7.85 -13.86
CA LEU A 349 -3.07 -8.07 -14.99
C LEU A 349 -3.11 -9.56 -15.40
N GLY A 350 -2.01 -10.29 -15.17
CA GLY A 350 -1.93 -11.74 -15.32
C GLY A 350 -2.69 -12.55 -14.26
N SER A 351 -2.83 -12.02 -13.05
CA SER A 351 -3.48 -12.69 -11.92
C SER A 351 -5.02 -12.62 -11.91
N LEU A 352 -5.62 -12.00 -12.95
CA LEU A 352 -7.06 -11.88 -13.13
C LEU A 352 -7.73 -13.27 -13.39
N PRO A 353 -8.80 -13.65 -12.67
CA PRO A 353 -9.50 -14.91 -12.85
C PRO A 353 -10.30 -14.97 -14.16
N GLU A 354 -10.51 -16.20 -14.62
CA GLU A 354 -11.04 -16.61 -15.92
C GLU A 354 -12.55 -16.29 -16.12
N GLU A 355 -13.29 -15.96 -15.06
CA GLU A 355 -14.76 -15.75 -15.10
C GLU A 355 -15.21 -14.47 -15.81
N ILE A 356 -14.26 -13.65 -16.28
CA ILE A 356 -14.53 -12.39 -16.99
C ILE A 356 -15.13 -12.63 -18.38
N TYR A 357 -14.86 -13.78 -19.01
CA TYR A 357 -15.36 -14.08 -20.36
C TYR A 357 -16.90 -14.29 -20.40
N HIS A 358 -17.49 -14.80 -19.32
CA HIS A 358 -18.91 -15.14 -19.31
C HIS A 358 -19.86 -13.98 -19.00
N VAL A 359 -19.38 -12.83 -18.52
CA VAL A 359 -20.26 -11.66 -18.30
C VAL A 359 -20.31 -10.78 -19.55
N THR A 360 -19.18 -10.59 -20.22
CA THR A 360 -19.09 -9.80 -21.46
C THR A 360 -19.68 -10.48 -22.69
N GLU A 361 -19.71 -11.82 -22.76
CA GLU A 361 -20.43 -12.52 -23.84
C GLU A 361 -21.95 -12.31 -23.75
N LEU A 362 -22.49 -12.06 -22.55
CA LEU A 362 -23.94 -11.91 -22.34
C LEU A 362 -24.48 -10.54 -22.80
N ASP A 363 -23.63 -9.52 -22.86
CA ASP A 363 -23.98 -8.17 -23.34
C ASP A 363 -23.82 -8.02 -24.87
N VAL A 364 -23.12 -8.96 -25.54
CA VAL A 364 -22.67 -8.79 -26.93
C VAL A 364 -23.50 -9.60 -27.94
N ASP A 365 -24.19 -10.66 -27.52
CA ASP A 365 -25.10 -11.43 -28.39
C ASP A 365 -26.45 -11.69 -27.72
N ASP A 366 -27.46 -10.87 -27.98
CA ASP A 366 -28.80 -11.03 -27.40
C ASP A 366 -29.49 -12.36 -27.84
N ASP A 367 -29.00 -12.97 -28.93
CA ASP A 367 -29.53 -14.18 -29.58
C ASP A 367 -28.88 -15.50 -29.13
N THR A 368 -27.70 -15.49 -28.50
CA THR A 368 -27.00 -16.74 -28.08
C THR A 368 -27.09 -17.03 -26.58
N VAL A 369 -27.58 -16.06 -25.79
CA VAL A 369 -27.66 -16.18 -24.34
C VAL A 369 -28.83 -17.04 -23.90
N THR A 370 -28.53 -18.17 -23.24
CA THR A 370 -29.58 -19.05 -22.71
C THR A 370 -30.28 -18.35 -21.53
N HIS A 371 -31.62 -18.38 -21.46
CA HIS A 371 -32.40 -17.81 -20.34
C HIS A 371 -31.91 -18.22 -18.94
N LYS A 372 -31.29 -19.40 -18.83
CA LYS A 372 -30.67 -19.91 -17.60
C LYS A 372 -29.45 -19.07 -17.15
N GLN A 373 -28.65 -18.56 -18.09
CA GLN A 373 -27.50 -17.69 -17.80
C GLN A 373 -27.97 -16.30 -17.34
N ARG A 374 -28.94 -15.67 -18.04
CA ARG A 374 -29.58 -14.41 -17.58
C ARG A 374 -30.16 -14.55 -16.17
N LEU A 375 -30.83 -15.68 -15.87
CA LEU A 375 -31.38 -15.93 -14.54
C LEU A 375 -30.30 -15.99 -13.44
N ASN A 376 -29.13 -16.56 -13.73
CA ASN A 376 -28.03 -16.63 -12.78
C ASN A 376 -27.44 -15.24 -12.50
N VAL A 377 -27.25 -14.42 -13.53
CA VAL A 377 -26.80 -13.02 -13.38
C VAL A 377 -27.79 -12.23 -12.51
N LEU A 378 -29.10 -12.35 -12.77
CA LEU A 378 -30.12 -11.68 -11.96
C LEU A 378 -30.13 -12.13 -10.50
N LYS A 379 -29.97 -13.44 -10.24
CA LYS A 379 -29.85 -13.97 -8.87
C LYS A 379 -28.59 -13.47 -8.16
N GLU A 380 -27.48 -13.38 -8.88
CA GLU A 380 -26.22 -12.82 -8.36
C GLU A 380 -26.40 -11.33 -8.01
N GLN A 381 -27.03 -10.56 -8.89
CA GLN A 381 -27.36 -9.15 -8.63
C GLN A 381 -28.29 -8.98 -7.42
N GLU A 382 -29.34 -9.79 -7.31
CA GLU A 382 -30.24 -9.76 -6.15
C GLU A 382 -29.49 -10.08 -4.84
N HIS A 383 -28.57 -11.05 -4.89
CA HIS A 383 -27.72 -11.38 -3.74
C HIS A 383 -26.78 -10.23 -3.37
N LEU A 384 -26.15 -9.57 -4.35
CA LEU A 384 -25.32 -8.39 -4.13
C LEU A 384 -26.12 -7.25 -3.50
N ILE A 385 -27.30 -6.92 -4.03
CA ILE A 385 -28.21 -5.89 -3.49
C ILE A 385 -28.57 -6.22 -2.02
N LYS A 386 -28.95 -7.47 -1.73
CA LYS A 386 -29.25 -7.89 -0.35
C LYS A 386 -28.05 -7.74 0.58
N SER A 387 -26.85 -8.04 0.09
CA SER A 387 -25.62 -7.89 0.85
C SER A 387 -25.30 -6.42 1.14
N GLU A 388 -25.49 -5.52 0.16
CA GLU A 388 -25.31 -4.07 0.31
C GLU A 388 -26.31 -3.47 1.29
N VAL A 389 -27.60 -3.79 1.15
CA VAL A 389 -28.66 -3.35 2.08
C VAL A 389 -28.35 -3.82 3.51
N ASN A 390 -27.84 -5.03 3.69
CA ASN A 390 -27.43 -5.51 5.01
C ASN A 390 -26.21 -4.75 5.57
N GLN A 391 -25.26 -4.33 4.73
CA GLN A 391 -24.16 -3.47 5.17
C GLN A 391 -24.62 -2.06 5.55
N GLU A 392 -25.63 -1.52 4.85
CA GLU A 392 -26.17 -0.19 5.09
C GLU A 392 -27.06 -0.12 6.36
N LYS A 393 -27.70 -1.21 6.77
CA LYS A 393 -28.53 -1.25 8.00
C LYS A 393 -27.80 -0.75 9.25
N ASP A 394 -26.51 -1.06 9.36
CA ASP A 394 -25.68 -0.71 10.52
C ASP A 394 -24.94 0.65 10.34
N HIS A 395 -25.07 1.29 9.18
CA HIS A 395 -24.29 2.46 8.78
C HIS A 395 -25.15 3.51 8.08
N ILE A 396 -25.35 4.67 8.72
CA ILE A 396 -26.02 5.80 8.07
C ILE A 396 -25.11 6.34 6.95
N VAL A 397 -25.41 6.02 5.69
CA VAL A 397 -24.71 6.56 4.52
C VAL A 397 -25.21 7.99 4.26
N LEU A 398 -24.57 8.96 4.91
CA LEU A 398 -24.94 10.39 4.82
C LEU A 398 -24.52 11.05 3.49
N VAL A 399 -23.65 10.41 2.70
CA VAL A 399 -23.05 10.99 1.48
C VAL A 399 -23.03 9.93 0.38
N ARG A 400 -23.70 10.22 -0.75
CA ARG A 400 -23.54 9.42 -1.99
C ARG A 400 -22.17 9.70 -2.59
N ASP A 401 -21.46 8.65 -2.99
CA ASP A 401 -20.16 8.78 -3.66
C ASP A 401 -20.39 9.27 -5.10
N GLY A 402 -20.26 10.57 -5.31
CA GLY A 402 -20.31 11.21 -6.65
C GLY A 402 -18.92 11.59 -7.16
N LEU A 403 -17.85 11.07 -6.57
CA LEU A 403 -16.49 11.42 -6.96
C LEU A 403 -16.01 10.46 -8.04
N SER A 404 -15.65 10.97 -9.22
CA SER A 404 -15.01 10.18 -10.27
C SER A 404 -13.53 10.53 -10.37
N LEU A 405 -12.69 9.50 -10.43
CA LEU A 405 -11.26 9.66 -10.67
C LEU A 405 -10.95 9.90 -12.15
N ASP A 406 -11.81 9.40 -13.04
CA ASP A 406 -11.63 9.51 -14.48
C ASP A 406 -12.03 10.91 -14.99
N ASP A 407 -13.12 11.49 -14.48
CA ASP A 407 -13.53 12.88 -14.78
C ASP A 407 -12.43 13.91 -14.43
N ALA A 408 -11.69 13.65 -13.34
CA ALA A 408 -10.60 14.51 -12.88
C ALA A 408 -9.41 14.51 -13.86
N ASP A 409 -9.20 13.43 -14.61
CA ASP A 409 -8.18 13.37 -15.65
C ASP A 409 -8.70 13.97 -16.96
N GLU A 410 -9.96 13.72 -17.34
CA GLU A 410 -10.58 14.29 -18.56
C GLU A 410 -10.67 15.82 -18.52
N SER A 411 -11.14 16.39 -17.41
CA SER A 411 -11.18 17.85 -17.20
C SER A 411 -9.80 18.50 -17.32
N THR A 412 -8.76 17.80 -16.87
CA THR A 412 -7.37 18.27 -16.95
C THR A 412 -6.87 18.23 -18.40
N ASP A 413 -7.12 17.15 -19.13
CA ASP A 413 -6.70 17.01 -20.53
C ASP A 413 -7.39 18.04 -21.45
N GLN A 414 -8.64 18.41 -21.13
CA GLN A 414 -9.35 19.49 -21.84
C GLN A 414 -8.77 20.88 -21.55
N GLN A 415 -8.29 21.12 -20.33
CA GLN A 415 -7.63 22.37 -19.95
C GLN A 415 -6.30 22.54 -20.69
N LEU A 416 -5.45 21.50 -20.67
CA LEU A 416 -4.15 21.50 -21.37
C LEU A 416 -4.30 21.75 -22.88
N LYS A 417 -5.32 21.15 -23.51
CA LYS A 417 -5.62 21.36 -24.94
C LYS A 417 -6.11 22.78 -25.27
N LYS A 418 -6.63 23.54 -24.30
CA LYS A 418 -7.00 24.94 -24.47
C LYS A 418 -5.78 25.85 -24.32
N ASP A 419 -4.94 25.56 -23.35
CA ASP A 419 -3.72 26.34 -23.09
C ASP A 419 -2.70 26.21 -24.24
N ASP A 420 -2.58 25.03 -24.88
CA ASP A 420 -1.74 24.83 -26.08
C ASP A 420 -2.27 25.53 -27.36
N LYS A 421 -3.53 25.98 -27.35
CA LYS A 421 -4.17 26.67 -28.49
C LYS A 421 -4.18 28.19 -28.37
N THR A 422 -3.73 28.72 -27.23
CA THR A 422 -3.71 30.16 -26.93
C THR A 422 -2.27 30.64 -26.91
#